data_AF-A0A7V7DVI6-F1
#
_entry.id   AF-A0A7V7DVI6-F1
#
_cell.length_a   1.000
_cell.length_b   1.000
_cell.length_c   1.000
_cell.angle_alpha   90.00
_cell.angle_beta   90.00
_cell.angle_gamma   90.00
#
_symmetry.space_group_name_H-M   'P 1'
#
loop_
_entity.id
_entity.type
_entity.pdbx_description
1 polymer ?
#
loop_
_entity_poly.entity_id
_entity_poly.type
_entity_poly.pdbx_seq_one_letter_code
_entity_poly.pdbx_strand_id
1 'polypeptide(L)'
;MVEKLEKFGRVFCLVLMASVMTLASMGCAELKHNSVERAIKQLKDAKILSVQDYDKINPLDQFGWPVTMAEEPSEYDRIYPKRLKEYLGIDIKIVRLKELNQEIEKITEKVAEKMADVWINEATEVRRGVKRKDVIRASKLYLGLNELHEKYDTQAVTLTSWYMFKKQKKLSALPAMAWMEFSKKHVPGSCQAHIDCLATMLIGQYITGGYSGFDGDILNDWSFEPIGNRPKNVIIIAHCGAPITPHGDDRIPYTIRDHIMNTGARPKSIPPEATLVAPTVTWPADEAVSVVKFDVYRKKVSIHTGTILDGNALYRNFRDAICRNKAVIRLDNPEESYLLPSRPDEGVFRGNKWFGSWGCHQVMFYGNLRKEIKEFAALTGFEVVE
;
A
#
# COMPACT_ATOMS: atom_id res chain seq x y z
N MET A 1 50.70 -4.90 -40.39
CA MET A 1 49.33 -4.99 -40.96
C MET A 1 48.33 -5.56 -39.96
N VAL A 2 48.70 -6.61 -39.20
CA VAL A 2 47.91 -7.23 -38.14
C VAL A 2 47.50 -6.25 -37.02
N GLU A 3 48.42 -5.42 -36.54
CA GLU A 3 48.15 -4.45 -35.46
C GLU A 3 47.10 -3.37 -35.80
N LYS A 4 47.02 -2.97 -37.08
CA LYS A 4 45.99 -2.05 -37.56
C LYS A 4 44.62 -2.73 -37.64
N LEU A 5 44.57 -4.01 -38.01
CA LEU A 5 43.33 -4.80 -38.06
C LEU A 5 42.79 -5.08 -36.66
N GLU A 6 43.63 -5.34 -35.67
CA GLU A 6 43.21 -5.52 -34.26
C GLU A 6 42.67 -4.21 -33.66
N LYS A 7 43.32 -3.08 -33.94
CA LYS A 7 42.85 -1.77 -33.47
C LYS A 7 41.52 -1.39 -34.13
N PHE A 8 41.35 -1.69 -35.42
CA PHE A 8 40.10 -1.47 -36.14
C PHE A 8 38.97 -2.39 -35.64
N GLY A 9 39.27 -3.68 -35.39
CA GLY A 9 38.33 -4.63 -34.82
C GLY A 9 37.86 -4.27 -33.41
N ARG A 10 38.76 -3.76 -32.55
CA ARG A 10 38.40 -3.26 -31.21
C ARG A 10 37.51 -2.02 -31.26
N VAL A 11 37.81 -1.06 -32.14
CA VAL A 11 36.98 0.14 -32.32
C VAL A 11 35.60 -0.24 -32.89
N PHE A 12 35.56 -1.16 -33.85
CA PHE A 12 34.30 -1.63 -34.43
C PHE A 12 33.43 -2.37 -33.41
N CYS A 13 34.00 -3.24 -32.58
CA CYS A 13 33.29 -3.89 -31.47
C CYS A 13 32.74 -2.90 -30.44
N LEU A 14 33.51 -1.87 -30.06
CA LEU A 14 33.06 -0.84 -29.12
C LEU A 14 31.90 -0.02 -29.69
N VAL A 15 31.96 0.36 -30.97
CA VAL A 15 30.87 1.09 -31.64
C VAL A 15 29.62 0.22 -31.76
N LEU A 16 29.77 -1.08 -32.08
CA LEU A 16 28.65 -2.02 -32.16
C LEU A 16 27.99 -2.22 -30.78
N MET A 17 28.78 -2.42 -29.72
CA MET A 17 28.26 -2.56 -28.35
C MET A 17 27.55 -1.29 -27.87
N ALA A 18 28.11 -0.10 -28.12
CA ALA A 18 27.47 1.17 -27.79
C ALA A 18 26.15 1.35 -28.56
N SER A 19 26.10 0.96 -29.83
CA SER A 19 24.90 1.03 -30.66
C SER A 19 23.80 0.07 -30.18
N VAL A 20 24.17 -1.17 -29.80
CA VAL A 20 23.22 -2.16 -29.24
C VAL A 20 22.70 -1.71 -27.87
N MET A 21 23.56 -1.18 -27.00
CA MET A 21 23.14 -0.62 -25.71
C MET A 21 22.21 0.59 -25.88
N THR A 22 22.45 1.43 -26.89
CA THR A 22 21.60 2.59 -27.21
C THR A 22 20.24 2.14 -27.76
N LEU A 23 20.20 1.16 -28.66
CA LEU A 23 18.93 0.61 -29.17
C LEU A 23 18.12 -0.11 -28.07
N ALA A 24 18.79 -0.86 -27.19
CA ALA A 24 18.15 -1.51 -26.05
C ALA A 24 17.60 -0.48 -25.03
N SER A 25 18.33 0.60 -24.77
CA SER A 25 17.87 1.66 -23.87
C SER A 25 16.72 2.48 -24.48
N MET A 26 16.75 2.74 -25.79
CA MET A 26 15.63 3.35 -26.53
C MET A 26 14.39 2.46 -26.49
N GLY A 27 14.53 1.16 -26.77
CA GLY A 27 13.41 0.20 -26.69
C GLY A 27 12.82 0.08 -25.28
N CYS A 28 13.66 0.09 -24.24
CA CYS A 28 13.20 0.10 -22.85
C CYS A 28 12.48 1.41 -22.49
N ALA A 29 12.99 2.56 -22.96
CA ALA A 29 12.36 3.86 -22.75
C ALA A 29 11.00 3.97 -23.44
N GLU A 30 10.87 3.43 -24.65
CA GLU A 30 9.62 3.40 -25.42
C GLU A 30 8.60 2.43 -24.81
N LEU A 31 9.02 1.26 -24.34
CA LEU A 31 8.17 0.32 -23.60
C LEU A 31 7.62 0.93 -22.29
N LYS A 32 8.43 1.74 -21.61
CA LYS A 32 8.05 2.47 -20.38
C LYS A 32 7.14 3.67 -20.67
N HIS A 33 7.40 4.44 -21.71
CA HIS A 33 6.48 5.52 -22.14
C HIS A 33 5.09 4.96 -22.45
N ASN A 34 5.06 3.84 -23.18
CA ASN A 34 3.83 3.10 -23.45
C ASN A 34 3.16 2.54 -22.17
N SER A 35 3.86 2.38 -21.04
CA SER A 35 3.24 1.90 -19.80
C SER A 35 2.44 2.98 -19.08
N VAL A 36 2.90 4.24 -19.11
CA VAL A 36 2.21 5.38 -18.48
C VAL A 36 0.90 5.70 -19.20
N GLU A 37 0.92 5.76 -20.53
CA GLU A 37 -0.30 6.01 -21.32
C GLU A 37 -1.33 4.88 -21.16
N ARG A 38 -0.87 3.62 -21.15
CA ARG A 38 -1.73 2.47 -20.84
C ARG A 38 -2.35 2.60 -19.45
N ALA A 39 -1.55 2.98 -18.44
CA ALA A 39 -2.05 3.19 -17.09
C ALA A 39 -3.16 4.25 -17.05
N ILE A 40 -2.95 5.41 -17.68
CA ILE A 40 -3.97 6.47 -17.78
C ILE A 40 -5.26 5.94 -18.43
N LYS A 41 -5.14 5.13 -19.49
CA LYS A 41 -6.30 4.52 -20.15
C LYS A 41 -7.03 3.54 -19.24
N GLN A 42 -6.30 2.70 -18.50
CA GLN A 42 -6.88 1.71 -17.59
C GLN A 42 -7.62 2.34 -16.40
N LEU A 43 -7.24 3.56 -15.98
CA LEU A 43 -7.90 4.25 -14.87
C LEU A 43 -9.31 4.78 -15.22
N LYS A 44 -9.62 5.04 -16.49
CA LYS A 44 -10.85 5.74 -16.91
C LYS A 44 -12.16 5.08 -16.47
N ASP A 45 -12.12 3.77 -16.27
CA ASP A 45 -13.26 2.95 -15.88
C ASP A 45 -13.03 2.24 -14.53
N ALA A 46 -11.95 2.59 -13.83
CA ALA A 46 -11.61 1.96 -12.56
C ALA A 46 -12.58 2.39 -11.46
N LYS A 47 -12.92 1.46 -10.57
CA LYS A 47 -13.84 1.70 -9.46
C LYS A 47 -13.26 1.21 -8.14
N ILE A 48 -13.25 2.07 -7.13
CA ILE A 48 -12.82 1.73 -5.77
C ILE A 48 -14.04 1.33 -4.95
N LEU A 49 -14.07 0.10 -4.44
CA LEU A 49 -15.03 -0.33 -3.43
C LEU A 49 -14.61 0.20 -2.06
N SER A 50 -15.46 0.99 -1.41
CA SER A 50 -15.26 1.42 -0.02
C SER A 50 -16.40 0.95 0.87
N VAL A 51 -16.10 0.05 1.81
CA VAL A 51 -17.06 -0.37 2.84
C VAL A 51 -16.98 0.59 4.04
N GLN A 52 -17.98 1.45 4.16
CA GLN A 52 -18.05 2.52 5.16
C GLN A 52 -19.49 2.85 5.59
N ASP A 53 -19.68 3.09 6.89
CA ASP A 53 -20.96 3.47 7.51
C ASP A 53 -21.13 5.01 7.60
N TYR A 54 -20.42 5.75 6.75
CA TYR A 54 -20.49 7.21 6.61
C TYR A 54 -20.19 7.62 5.17
N ASP A 55 -20.35 8.90 4.83
CA ASP A 55 -20.11 9.42 3.47
C ASP A 55 -18.89 10.36 3.35
N LYS A 56 -18.03 10.34 4.36
CA LYS A 56 -16.73 11.03 4.36
C LYS A 56 -15.68 10.29 3.55
N ILE A 57 -14.71 11.01 3.00
CA ILE A 57 -13.64 10.54 2.13
C ILE A 57 -12.28 10.87 2.76
N ASN A 58 -11.37 9.90 2.80
CA ASN A 58 -10.05 10.03 3.44
C ASN A 58 -10.07 10.64 4.87
N PRO A 59 -11.11 10.45 5.71
CA PRO A 59 -11.28 11.32 6.88
C PRO A 59 -10.17 11.12 7.92
N LEU A 60 -9.67 9.89 8.06
CA LEU A 60 -8.62 9.58 9.02
C LEU A 60 -7.24 10.04 8.51
N ASP A 61 -6.97 9.82 7.23
CA ASP A 61 -5.67 10.14 6.63
C ASP A 61 -5.46 11.65 6.49
N GLN A 62 -6.47 12.38 6.01
CA GLN A 62 -6.37 13.82 5.75
C GLN A 62 -6.66 14.67 6.99
N PHE A 63 -7.57 14.23 7.87
CA PHE A 63 -8.15 15.08 8.91
C PHE A 63 -8.21 14.45 10.31
N GLY A 64 -7.76 13.20 10.45
CA GLY A 64 -7.72 12.50 11.73
C GLY A 64 -9.09 12.16 12.34
N TRP A 65 -9.06 11.80 13.62
CA TRP A 65 -10.25 11.32 14.35
C TRP A 65 -11.38 12.34 14.49
N PRO A 66 -11.15 13.65 14.74
CA PRO A 66 -12.26 14.60 14.91
C PRO A 66 -13.20 14.62 13.70
N VAL A 67 -12.65 14.68 12.48
CA VAL A 67 -13.45 14.67 11.25
C VAL A 67 -14.01 13.28 10.97
N THR A 68 -13.25 12.20 11.24
CA THR A 68 -13.79 10.83 11.15
C THR A 68 -15.04 10.64 12.01
N MET A 69 -15.12 11.32 13.15
CA MET A 69 -16.22 11.26 14.11
C MET A 69 -17.31 12.31 13.86
N ALA A 70 -17.12 13.28 12.96
CA ALA A 70 -18.14 14.27 12.62
C ALA A 70 -19.38 13.58 12.03
N GLU A 71 -20.57 14.11 12.33
CA GLU A 71 -21.82 13.51 11.84
C GLU A 71 -21.95 13.71 10.33
N GLU A 72 -21.77 14.95 9.87
CA GLU A 72 -22.03 15.34 8.50
C GLU A 72 -20.75 15.34 7.63
N PRO A 73 -20.86 14.97 6.34
CA PRO A 73 -19.79 15.14 5.38
C PRO A 73 -19.55 16.63 5.08
N SER A 74 -18.28 17.00 5.00
CA SER A 74 -17.79 18.33 4.67
C SER A 74 -17.92 18.66 3.17
N GLU A 75 -17.58 19.89 2.80
CA GLU A 75 -17.46 20.28 1.38
C GLU A 75 -16.40 19.45 0.65
N TYR A 76 -15.27 19.13 1.30
CA TYR A 76 -14.24 18.26 0.75
C TYR A 76 -14.83 16.90 0.32
N ASP A 77 -15.62 16.28 1.20
CA ASP A 77 -16.24 14.97 0.96
C ASP A 77 -17.20 14.99 -0.23
N ARG A 78 -17.92 16.10 -0.42
CA ARG A 78 -18.88 16.28 -1.53
C ARG A 78 -18.19 16.57 -2.87
N ILE A 79 -17.03 17.23 -2.85
CA ILE A 79 -16.28 17.59 -4.06
C ILE A 79 -15.35 16.46 -4.51
N TYR A 80 -14.74 15.73 -3.56
CA TYR A 80 -13.68 14.77 -3.86
C TYR A 80 -14.06 13.73 -4.92
N PRO A 81 -15.22 13.04 -4.86
CA PRO A 81 -15.56 12.02 -5.86
C PRO A 81 -15.61 12.59 -7.29
N LYS A 82 -16.05 13.84 -7.44
CA LYS A 82 -16.07 14.53 -8.74
C LYS A 82 -14.65 14.77 -9.26
N ARG A 83 -13.75 15.25 -8.40
CA ARG A 83 -12.34 15.47 -8.75
C ARG A 83 -11.62 14.17 -9.06
N LEU A 84 -11.87 13.10 -8.30
CA LEU A 84 -11.32 11.78 -8.56
C LEU A 84 -11.72 11.28 -9.95
N LYS A 85 -13.02 11.41 -10.30
CA LYS A 85 -13.51 11.03 -11.63
C LYS A 85 -12.98 11.94 -12.73
N GLU A 86 -12.92 13.25 -12.51
CA GLU A 86 -12.44 14.22 -13.48
C GLU A 86 -10.95 14.06 -13.78
N TYR A 87 -10.11 13.92 -12.75
CA TYR A 87 -8.66 13.94 -12.90
C TYR A 87 -8.08 12.57 -13.25
N LEU A 88 -8.70 11.48 -12.77
CA LEU A 88 -8.17 10.13 -12.93
C LEU A 88 -9.16 9.16 -13.60
N GLY A 89 -10.43 9.54 -13.74
CA GLY A 89 -11.45 8.63 -14.27
C GLY A 89 -11.96 7.59 -13.28
N ILE A 90 -11.53 7.64 -12.03
CA ILE A 90 -11.87 6.64 -11.02
C ILE A 90 -13.19 6.98 -10.33
N ASP A 91 -14.08 5.99 -10.20
CA ASP A 91 -15.32 6.08 -9.42
C ASP A 91 -15.17 5.47 -8.01
N ILE A 92 -16.01 5.91 -7.07
CA ILE A 92 -16.10 5.32 -5.73
C ILE A 92 -17.45 4.65 -5.56
N LYS A 93 -17.42 3.34 -5.26
CA LYS A 93 -18.60 2.60 -4.82
C LYS A 93 -18.59 2.46 -3.31
N ILE A 94 -19.39 3.28 -2.64
CA ILE A 94 -19.62 3.15 -1.20
C ILE A 94 -20.66 2.06 -0.94
N VAL A 95 -20.31 1.15 -0.03
CA VAL A 95 -21.18 0.07 0.48
C VAL A 95 -21.23 0.15 2.00
N ARG A 96 -22.40 -0.10 2.59
CA ARG A 96 -22.56 -0.09 4.06
C ARG A 96 -22.17 -1.43 4.66
N LEU A 97 -21.79 -1.43 5.94
CA LEU A 97 -21.42 -2.66 6.64
C LEU A 97 -22.55 -3.70 6.66
N LYS A 98 -23.82 -3.24 6.64
CA LYS A 98 -24.98 -4.13 6.55
C LYS A 98 -24.91 -5.06 5.33
N GLU A 99 -24.53 -4.53 4.17
CA GLU A 99 -24.45 -5.34 2.93
C GLU A 99 -23.26 -6.29 2.98
N LEU A 100 -22.10 -5.85 3.48
CA LEU A 100 -20.96 -6.75 3.71
C LEU A 100 -21.34 -7.91 4.65
N ASN A 101 -22.06 -7.63 5.73
CA ASN A 101 -22.51 -8.68 6.65
C ASN A 101 -23.46 -9.67 5.97
N GLN A 102 -24.35 -9.20 5.08
CA GLN A 102 -25.21 -10.09 4.30
C GLN A 102 -24.42 -11.02 3.37
N GLU A 103 -23.33 -10.54 2.76
CA GLU A 103 -22.45 -11.42 1.98
C GLU A 103 -21.67 -12.40 2.87
N ILE A 104 -21.17 -11.94 4.02
CA ILE A 104 -20.49 -12.80 5.01
C ILE A 104 -21.42 -13.92 5.52
N GLU A 105 -22.69 -13.63 5.78
CA GLU A 105 -23.69 -14.60 6.26
C GLU A 105 -23.96 -15.74 5.27
N LYS A 106 -23.77 -15.50 3.97
CA LYS A 106 -23.90 -16.54 2.91
C LYS A 106 -22.69 -17.48 2.87
N ILE A 107 -21.56 -17.10 3.47
CA ILE A 107 -20.33 -17.90 3.43
C ILE A 107 -20.45 -19.11 4.36
N THR A 108 -20.52 -20.28 3.76
CA THR A 108 -20.52 -21.55 4.50
C THR A 108 -19.18 -21.79 5.21
N GLU A 109 -19.22 -22.50 6.33
CA GLU A 109 -18.02 -22.86 7.10
C GLU A 109 -16.98 -23.57 6.22
N LYS A 110 -17.43 -24.52 5.39
CA LYS A 110 -16.56 -25.29 4.48
C LYS A 110 -15.78 -24.41 3.50
N VAL A 111 -16.38 -23.34 2.99
CA VAL A 111 -15.68 -22.41 2.07
C VAL A 111 -14.65 -21.59 2.84
N ALA A 112 -15.00 -21.11 4.04
CA ALA A 112 -14.08 -20.36 4.88
C ALA A 112 -12.89 -21.22 5.38
N GLU A 113 -13.14 -22.49 5.72
CA GLU A 113 -12.13 -23.48 6.08
C GLU A 113 -11.12 -23.70 4.96
N LYS A 114 -11.58 -23.90 3.72
CA LYS A 114 -10.70 -24.06 2.56
C LYS A 114 -9.77 -22.86 2.37
N MET A 115 -10.31 -21.64 2.48
CA MET A 115 -9.49 -20.43 2.38
C MET A 115 -8.49 -20.32 3.54
N ALA A 116 -8.90 -20.69 4.76
CA ALA A 116 -7.98 -20.75 5.89
C ALA A 116 -6.86 -21.79 5.67
N ASP A 117 -7.17 -22.95 5.07
CA ASP A 117 -6.18 -23.97 4.73
C ASP A 117 -5.17 -23.46 3.71
N VAL A 118 -5.63 -22.76 2.66
CA VAL A 118 -4.72 -22.10 1.70
C VAL A 118 -3.75 -21.19 2.43
N TRP A 119 -4.27 -20.28 3.27
CA TRP A 119 -3.40 -19.34 3.99
C TRP A 119 -2.43 -20.01 4.96
N ILE A 120 -2.87 -21.04 5.69
CA ILE A 120 -2.02 -21.74 6.66
C ILE A 120 -0.94 -22.57 5.95
N ASN A 121 -1.29 -23.25 4.86
CA ASN A 121 -0.37 -24.11 4.11
C ASN A 121 0.69 -23.32 3.34
N GLU A 122 0.36 -22.12 2.86
CA GLU A 122 1.30 -21.22 2.18
C GLU A 122 2.15 -20.40 3.15
N ALA A 123 1.71 -20.22 4.41
CA ALA A 123 2.46 -19.45 5.40
C ALA A 123 3.74 -20.17 5.83
N THR A 124 4.82 -19.42 6.02
CA THR A 124 6.06 -19.96 6.59
C THR A 124 5.87 -20.41 8.04
N GLU A 125 4.95 -19.76 8.78
CA GLU A 125 4.68 -20.04 10.19
C GLU A 125 3.31 -19.50 10.59
N VAL A 126 2.64 -20.20 11.52
CA VAL A 126 1.51 -19.67 12.32
C VAL A 126 1.95 -19.56 13.77
N ARG A 127 1.94 -18.35 14.34
CA ARG A 127 2.54 -18.08 15.67
C ARG A 127 1.70 -17.21 16.57
N ARG A 128 2.22 -16.95 17.78
CA ARG A 128 1.63 -16.02 18.78
C ARG A 128 0.20 -16.42 19.20
N GLY A 129 -0.05 -17.73 19.30
CA GLY A 129 -1.31 -18.27 19.81
C GLY A 129 -2.49 -18.20 18.81
N VAL A 130 -2.23 -17.86 17.54
CA VAL A 130 -3.25 -17.94 16.49
C VAL A 130 -3.73 -19.37 16.32
N LYS A 131 -5.04 -19.57 16.40
CA LYS A 131 -5.67 -20.88 16.18
C LYS A 131 -6.31 -20.92 14.80
N ARG A 132 -6.54 -22.12 14.28
CA ARG A 132 -7.25 -22.32 13.00
C ARG A 132 -8.58 -21.56 12.92
N LYS A 133 -9.39 -21.60 13.98
CA LYS A 133 -10.67 -20.87 14.06
C LYS A 133 -10.54 -19.35 13.89
N ASP A 134 -9.40 -18.78 14.28
CA ASP A 134 -9.12 -17.36 14.11
C ASP A 134 -8.89 -17.00 12.65
N VAL A 135 -8.17 -17.88 11.93
CA VAL A 135 -7.92 -17.75 10.50
C VAL A 135 -9.23 -17.91 9.71
N ILE A 136 -10.06 -18.91 10.03
CA ILE A 136 -11.38 -19.11 9.40
C ILE A 136 -12.26 -17.86 9.52
N ARG A 137 -12.26 -17.22 10.69
CA ARG A 137 -13.02 -15.99 10.93
C ARG A 137 -12.53 -14.83 10.05
N ALA A 138 -11.22 -14.69 9.85
CA ALA A 138 -10.68 -13.72 8.90
C ALA A 138 -10.97 -14.10 7.44
N SER A 139 -10.99 -15.40 7.11
CA SER A 139 -11.37 -15.88 5.77
C SER A 139 -12.78 -15.46 5.40
N LYS A 140 -13.74 -15.56 6.33
CA LYS A 140 -15.12 -15.09 6.08
C LYS A 140 -15.19 -13.61 5.70
N LEU A 141 -14.40 -12.76 6.36
CA LEU A 141 -14.34 -11.33 6.04
C LEU A 141 -13.77 -11.09 4.63
N TYR A 142 -12.67 -11.75 4.28
CA TYR A 142 -12.10 -11.67 2.93
C TYR A 142 -13.12 -12.13 1.88
N LEU A 143 -13.76 -13.28 2.08
CA LEU A 143 -14.71 -13.84 1.13
C LEU A 143 -15.90 -12.90 0.92
N GLY A 144 -16.48 -12.34 2.00
CA GLY A 144 -17.55 -11.35 1.87
C GLY A 144 -17.12 -10.06 1.16
N LEU A 145 -15.89 -9.59 1.39
CA LEU A 145 -15.32 -8.46 0.64
C LEU A 145 -15.12 -8.81 -0.84
N ASN A 146 -14.71 -10.05 -1.13
CA ASN A 146 -14.50 -10.55 -2.49
C ASN A 146 -15.82 -10.63 -3.25
N GLU A 147 -16.91 -11.11 -2.62
CA GLU A 147 -18.25 -11.10 -3.22
C GLU A 147 -18.69 -9.69 -3.61
N LEU A 148 -18.49 -8.70 -2.74
CA LEU A 148 -18.81 -7.30 -3.07
C LEU A 148 -17.91 -6.75 -4.17
N HIS A 149 -16.63 -7.09 -4.15
CA HIS A 149 -15.67 -6.68 -5.16
C HIS A 149 -16.07 -7.18 -6.55
N GLU A 150 -16.44 -8.46 -6.66
CA GLU A 150 -16.91 -9.08 -7.91
C GLU A 150 -18.28 -8.55 -8.32
N LYS A 151 -19.24 -8.48 -7.39
CA LYS A 151 -20.60 -7.95 -7.63
C LYS A 151 -20.60 -6.54 -8.21
N TYR A 152 -19.69 -5.69 -7.75
CA TYR A 152 -19.61 -4.30 -8.19
C TYR A 152 -18.56 -4.03 -9.25
N ASP A 153 -17.80 -5.05 -9.68
CA ASP A 153 -16.69 -4.94 -10.65
C ASP A 153 -15.78 -3.75 -10.32
N THR A 154 -14.97 -3.95 -9.28
CA THR A 154 -14.13 -2.91 -8.68
C THR A 154 -12.66 -3.29 -8.85
N GLN A 155 -11.77 -2.31 -8.96
CA GLN A 155 -10.33 -2.53 -9.18
C GLN A 155 -9.53 -2.37 -7.89
N ALA A 156 -10.11 -1.81 -6.83
CA ALA A 156 -9.50 -1.72 -5.51
C ALA A 156 -10.56 -1.78 -4.41
N VAL A 157 -10.17 -2.19 -3.21
CA VAL A 157 -11.08 -2.44 -2.09
C VAL A 157 -10.57 -1.82 -0.79
N THR A 158 -11.47 -1.25 -0.02
CA THR A 158 -11.17 -0.80 1.34
C THR A 158 -12.34 -1.01 2.28
N LEU A 159 -12.03 -1.13 3.56
CA LEU A 159 -12.98 -1.23 4.66
C LEU A 159 -12.56 -0.23 5.71
N THR A 160 -13.47 0.55 6.29
CA THR A 160 -13.16 1.51 7.39
C THR A 160 -12.90 0.82 8.73
N SER A 161 -11.91 -0.08 8.75
CA SER A 161 -11.74 -1.11 9.77
C SER A 161 -11.51 -0.54 11.17
N TRP A 162 -10.70 0.51 11.31
CA TRP A 162 -10.46 1.12 12.63
C TRP A 162 -11.71 1.77 13.20
N TYR A 163 -12.48 2.51 12.39
CA TYR A 163 -13.73 3.11 12.83
C TYR A 163 -14.75 2.03 13.22
N MET A 164 -14.95 1.03 12.37
CA MET A 164 -15.93 -0.03 12.61
C MET A 164 -15.53 -1.00 13.74
N PHE A 165 -14.24 -1.25 13.92
CA PHE A 165 -13.72 -2.13 14.98
C PHE A 165 -13.56 -1.41 16.32
N LYS A 166 -12.93 -0.22 16.35
CA LYS A 166 -12.68 0.51 17.60
C LYS A 166 -13.89 1.27 18.11
N LYS A 167 -14.65 1.93 17.23
CA LYS A 167 -15.73 2.83 17.64
C LYS A 167 -17.09 2.16 17.57
N GLN A 168 -17.47 1.64 16.41
CA GLN A 168 -18.79 1.02 16.26
C GLN A 168 -18.89 -0.39 16.85
N LYS A 169 -17.74 -1.08 17.01
CA LYS A 169 -17.66 -2.44 17.53
C LYS A 169 -18.46 -3.46 16.70
N LYS A 170 -18.52 -3.29 15.38
CA LYS A 170 -19.36 -4.10 14.48
C LYS A 170 -18.62 -5.15 13.64
N LEU A 171 -17.28 -5.16 13.63
CA LEU A 171 -16.50 -6.13 12.85
C LEU A 171 -16.15 -7.39 13.65
N SER A 172 -16.29 -8.56 13.05
CA SER A 172 -15.90 -9.85 13.66
C SER A 172 -14.43 -10.23 13.41
N ALA A 173 -13.78 -9.59 12.44
CA ALA A 173 -12.37 -9.75 12.10
C ALA A 173 -11.76 -8.42 11.62
N LEU A 174 -10.43 -8.36 11.52
CA LEU A 174 -9.71 -7.25 10.89
C LEU A 174 -9.24 -7.68 9.49
N PRO A 175 -9.19 -6.77 8.50
CA PRO A 175 -9.03 -7.14 7.09
C PRO A 175 -7.58 -7.40 6.67
N ALA A 176 -6.63 -7.48 7.60
CA ALA A 176 -5.21 -7.58 7.29
C ALA A 176 -4.86 -8.78 6.39
N MET A 177 -5.49 -9.95 6.64
CA MET A 177 -5.34 -11.13 5.77
C MET A 177 -6.02 -10.95 4.40
N ALA A 178 -7.12 -10.18 4.34
CA ALA A 178 -7.83 -9.93 3.09
C ALA A 178 -6.96 -9.13 2.11
N TRP A 179 -6.21 -8.13 2.58
CA TRP A 179 -5.33 -7.32 1.71
C TRP A 179 -4.18 -8.13 1.12
N MET A 180 -3.62 -9.05 1.91
CA MET A 180 -2.65 -10.01 1.40
C MET A 180 -3.25 -10.88 0.31
N GLU A 181 -4.46 -11.41 0.51
CA GLU A 181 -5.11 -12.27 -0.48
C GLU A 181 -5.50 -11.50 -1.76
N PHE A 182 -6.04 -10.29 -1.63
CA PHE A 182 -6.34 -9.43 -2.77
C PHE A 182 -5.09 -9.07 -3.59
N SER A 183 -3.91 -8.95 -2.95
CA SER A 183 -2.66 -8.71 -3.67
C SER A 183 -2.30 -9.83 -4.65
N LYS A 184 -2.71 -11.09 -4.38
CA LYS A 184 -2.53 -12.21 -5.31
C LYS A 184 -3.37 -12.08 -6.59
N LYS A 185 -4.38 -11.20 -6.57
CA LYS A 185 -5.29 -10.90 -7.69
C LYS A 185 -4.99 -9.56 -8.34
N HIS A 186 -3.90 -8.89 -7.96
CA HIS A 186 -3.59 -7.53 -8.41
C HIS A 186 -4.72 -6.53 -8.07
N VAL A 187 -5.32 -6.67 -6.89
CA VAL A 187 -6.37 -5.78 -6.38
C VAL A 187 -5.83 -5.03 -5.16
N PRO A 188 -5.55 -3.72 -5.26
CA PRO A 188 -5.14 -2.92 -4.12
C PRO A 188 -6.15 -2.95 -2.97
N GLY A 189 -5.65 -3.14 -1.75
CA GLY A 189 -6.44 -3.26 -0.53
C GLY A 189 -5.95 -2.32 0.58
N SER A 190 -6.85 -1.64 1.30
CA SER A 190 -6.49 -0.76 2.43
C SER A 190 -7.47 -0.80 3.60
N CYS A 191 -6.97 -0.62 4.83
CA CYS A 191 -7.72 -0.79 6.09
C CYS A 191 -8.64 0.38 6.51
N GLN A 192 -8.63 1.56 5.90
CA GLN A 192 -9.17 2.77 6.56
C GLN A 192 -9.89 3.75 5.61
N ALA A 193 -10.34 3.29 4.44
CA ALA A 193 -10.83 4.15 3.37
C ALA A 193 -9.81 5.22 2.95
N HIS A 194 -8.55 4.81 2.79
CA HIS A 194 -7.50 5.63 2.20
C HIS A 194 -7.64 5.68 0.67
N ILE A 195 -8.68 6.34 0.18
CA ILE A 195 -8.99 6.47 -1.25
C ILE A 195 -7.81 7.07 -2.02
N ASP A 196 -7.11 8.07 -1.47
CA ASP A 196 -5.90 8.62 -2.12
C ASP A 196 -4.78 7.58 -2.23
N CYS A 197 -4.58 6.76 -1.19
CA CYS A 197 -3.61 5.66 -1.25
C CYS A 197 -4.02 4.60 -2.28
N LEU A 198 -5.30 4.25 -2.37
CA LEU A 198 -5.78 3.26 -3.34
C LEU A 198 -5.67 3.78 -4.78
N ALA A 199 -5.97 5.06 -5.01
CA ALA A 199 -5.72 5.69 -6.30
C ALA A 199 -4.22 5.64 -6.64
N THR A 200 -3.35 5.95 -5.67
CA THR A 200 -1.89 5.83 -5.81
C THR A 200 -1.47 4.39 -6.14
N MET A 201 -2.02 3.40 -5.43
CA MET A 201 -1.78 1.97 -5.64
C MET A 201 -2.20 1.52 -7.04
N LEU A 202 -3.39 1.94 -7.52
CA LEU A 202 -3.86 1.64 -8.88
C LEU A 202 -2.93 2.24 -9.95
N ILE A 203 -2.55 3.51 -9.80
CA ILE A 203 -1.64 4.19 -10.73
C ILE A 203 -0.31 3.44 -10.81
N GLY A 204 0.34 3.19 -9.66
CA GLY A 204 1.62 2.50 -9.62
C GLY A 204 1.53 1.06 -10.12
N GLN A 205 0.48 0.32 -9.77
CA GLN A 205 0.26 -1.05 -10.26
C GLN A 205 0.12 -1.09 -11.78
N TYR A 206 -0.62 -0.15 -12.39
CA TYR A 206 -0.76 -0.10 -13.85
C TYR A 206 0.52 0.36 -14.57
N ILE A 207 1.24 1.33 -14.00
CA ILE A 207 2.54 1.80 -14.56
C ILE A 207 3.57 0.67 -14.59
N THR A 208 3.63 -0.11 -13.51
CA THR A 208 4.59 -1.21 -13.32
C THR A 208 4.16 -2.51 -13.99
N GLY A 209 2.88 -2.61 -14.39
CA GLY A 209 2.30 -3.83 -14.96
C GLY A 209 1.97 -4.90 -13.93
N GLY A 210 1.81 -4.54 -12.65
CA GLY A 210 1.29 -5.46 -11.62
C GLY A 210 1.88 -5.28 -10.22
N TYR A 211 2.86 -4.40 -10.00
CA TYR A 211 3.55 -4.36 -8.71
C TYR A 211 2.61 -3.83 -7.62
N SER A 212 2.51 -4.58 -6.53
CA SER A 212 1.67 -4.16 -5.41
C SER A 212 2.32 -3.03 -4.62
N GLY A 213 1.56 -1.95 -4.41
CA GLY A 213 1.91 -0.89 -3.47
C GLY A 213 1.65 -1.30 -2.03
N PHE A 214 2.52 -0.91 -1.11
CA PHE A 214 2.33 -1.05 0.33
C PHE A 214 1.88 0.27 0.94
N ASP A 215 0.58 0.39 1.24
CA ASP A 215 -0.02 1.48 2.00
C ASP A 215 0.34 1.35 3.49
N GLY A 216 0.94 2.39 4.06
CA GLY A 216 1.29 2.39 5.48
C GLY A 216 1.48 3.78 6.09
N ASP A 217 1.32 3.83 7.41
CA ASP A 217 1.64 4.99 8.23
C ASP A 217 3.15 5.27 8.15
N ILE A 218 3.53 6.54 8.01
CA ILE A 218 4.91 6.96 8.23
C ILE A 218 5.19 6.92 9.73
N LEU A 219 5.88 5.85 10.13
CA LEU A 219 6.50 5.73 11.43
C LEU A 219 7.91 6.31 11.35
N ASN A 220 8.26 7.09 12.35
CA ASN A 220 9.62 7.57 12.43
C ASN A 220 10.50 6.55 13.15
N ASP A 221 11.71 6.44 12.67
CA ASP A 221 12.77 5.54 13.12
C ASP A 221 13.08 5.63 14.63
N TRP A 222 12.90 6.79 15.27
CA TRP A 222 13.06 6.96 16.73
C TRP A 222 12.06 6.15 17.56
N SER A 223 10.98 5.64 16.96
CA SER A 223 10.04 4.74 17.65
C SER A 223 10.61 3.35 17.90
N PHE A 224 11.81 3.05 17.38
CA PHE A 224 12.43 1.73 17.46
C PHE A 224 13.84 1.82 18.04
N GLU A 225 14.13 0.93 18.99
CA GLU A 225 15.46 0.87 19.60
C GLU A 225 16.47 0.32 18.59
N PRO A 226 17.52 1.07 18.22
CA PRO A 226 18.54 0.57 17.30
C PRO A 226 19.40 -0.51 17.96
N ILE A 227 19.83 -1.51 17.19
CA ILE A 227 20.80 -2.52 17.65
C ILE A 227 22.21 -1.90 17.76
N GLY A 228 22.53 -0.95 16.87
CA GLY A 228 23.81 -0.24 16.80
C GLY A 228 23.76 0.93 15.83
N ASN A 229 24.88 1.22 15.16
CA ASN A 229 24.93 2.27 14.14
C ASN A 229 24.01 1.94 12.96
N ARG A 230 23.28 2.95 12.48
CA ARG A 230 22.36 2.83 11.33
C ARG A 230 22.37 4.12 10.50
N PRO A 231 21.92 4.09 9.24
CA PRO A 231 21.74 5.29 8.45
C PRO A 231 20.75 6.25 9.12
N LYS A 232 21.00 7.56 8.99
CA LYS A 232 20.18 8.63 9.59
C LYS A 232 19.06 9.11 8.66
N ASN A 233 19.16 8.78 7.37
CA ASN A 233 18.20 9.13 6.32
C ASN A 233 17.16 8.02 6.09
N VAL A 234 16.56 7.52 7.17
CA VAL A 234 15.66 6.36 7.12
C VAL A 234 14.25 6.72 7.55
N ILE A 235 13.27 6.32 6.74
CA ILE A 235 11.86 6.34 7.10
C ILE A 235 11.36 4.91 7.30
N ILE A 236 10.26 4.75 8.04
CA ILE A 236 9.62 3.45 8.24
C ILE A 236 8.16 3.59 7.84
N ILE A 237 7.73 2.83 6.85
CA ILE A 237 6.31 2.72 6.50
C ILE A 237 5.78 1.47 7.19
N ALA A 238 4.66 1.57 7.90
CA ALA A 238 4.11 0.41 8.61
C ALA A 238 2.60 0.32 8.53
N HIS A 239 2.10 -0.92 8.50
CA HIS A 239 0.67 -1.19 8.55
C HIS A 239 0.39 -2.58 9.14
N CYS A 240 -0.89 -2.88 9.33
CA CYS A 240 -1.37 -4.16 9.85
C CYS A 240 -1.49 -5.24 8.77
N GLY A 241 -1.88 -4.88 7.54
CA GLY A 241 -1.85 -5.77 6.37
C GLY A 241 -0.71 -5.38 5.42
N ALA A 242 -0.32 -6.27 4.51
CA ALA A 242 0.64 -5.97 3.45
C ALA A 242 0.39 -6.90 2.25
N PRO A 243 0.71 -6.45 1.03
CA PRO A 243 0.73 -7.34 -0.14
C PRO A 243 1.88 -8.35 -0.04
N ILE A 244 1.76 -9.46 -0.77
CA ILE A 244 2.85 -10.43 -0.94
C ILE A 244 3.37 -10.48 -2.38
N THR A 245 2.91 -9.60 -3.25
CA THR A 245 3.24 -9.51 -4.68
C THR A 245 3.98 -8.20 -5.02
N PRO A 246 5.12 -7.90 -4.36
CA PRO A 246 5.82 -6.63 -4.53
C PRO A 246 6.32 -6.36 -5.95
N HIS A 247 6.60 -7.41 -6.74
CA HIS A 247 7.03 -7.30 -8.15
C HIS A 247 5.98 -7.86 -9.12
N GLY A 248 4.71 -7.91 -8.71
CA GLY A 248 3.62 -8.43 -9.54
C GLY A 248 3.40 -9.91 -9.31
N ASP A 249 3.83 -10.79 -10.22
CA ASP A 249 3.44 -12.20 -10.15
C ASP A 249 4.28 -13.03 -9.16
N ASP A 250 5.39 -12.49 -8.66
CA ASP A 250 6.20 -13.12 -7.63
C ASP A 250 5.50 -13.08 -6.26
N ARG A 251 5.84 -14.02 -5.38
CA ARG A 251 5.29 -14.06 -4.02
C ARG A 251 6.39 -14.09 -2.98
N ILE A 252 6.34 -13.15 -2.04
CA ILE A 252 7.25 -13.10 -0.90
C ILE A 252 6.69 -13.89 0.30
N PRO A 253 7.56 -14.46 1.15
CA PRO A 253 7.12 -15.24 2.31
C PRO A 253 6.35 -14.40 3.33
N TYR A 254 5.36 -15.01 3.97
CA TYR A 254 4.61 -14.40 5.06
C TYR A 254 4.40 -15.37 6.23
N THR A 255 4.17 -14.79 7.40
CA THR A 255 3.77 -15.51 8.62
C THR A 255 2.42 -15.04 9.10
N ILE A 256 1.59 -15.95 9.59
CA ILE A 256 0.31 -15.63 10.22
C ILE A 256 0.53 -15.45 11.71
N ARG A 257 0.05 -14.35 12.26
CA ARG A 257 0.25 -14.01 13.67
C ARG A 257 -0.86 -13.12 14.21
N ASP A 258 -0.73 -12.79 15.48
CA ASP A 258 -1.60 -11.85 16.19
C ASP A 258 -1.57 -10.44 15.56
N HIS A 259 -2.72 -9.77 15.49
CA HIS A 259 -2.84 -8.36 15.15
C HIS A 259 -2.51 -7.48 16.35
N ILE A 260 -2.01 -6.25 16.12
CA ILE A 260 -1.74 -5.26 17.19
C ILE A 260 -2.97 -4.90 18.05
N MET A 261 -4.19 -5.20 17.56
CA MET A 261 -5.44 -4.87 18.25
C MET A 261 -5.85 -5.91 19.29
N ASN A 262 -5.08 -7.01 19.44
CA ASN A 262 -5.31 -7.99 20.49
C ASN A 262 -5.09 -7.44 21.90
N THR A 263 -4.37 -6.31 22.04
CA THR A 263 -4.18 -5.59 23.31
C THR A 263 -5.17 -4.43 23.52
N GLY A 264 -6.10 -4.22 22.58
CA GLY A 264 -7.01 -3.08 22.58
C GLY A 264 -8.48 -3.44 22.81
N ALA A 265 -9.33 -2.41 22.91
CA ALA A 265 -10.77 -2.61 23.01
C ALA A 265 -11.32 -3.35 21.77
N ARG A 266 -12.03 -4.45 21.99
CA ARG A 266 -12.62 -5.31 20.94
C ARG A 266 -14.15 -5.39 21.04
N PRO A 267 -14.84 -5.69 19.92
CA PRO A 267 -16.26 -6.06 19.92
C PRO A 267 -16.58 -7.21 20.86
N LYS A 268 -17.74 -7.15 21.54
CA LYS A 268 -18.22 -8.24 22.43
C LYS A 268 -18.52 -9.53 21.67
N SER A 269 -18.80 -9.43 20.37
CA SER A 269 -19.01 -10.57 19.47
C SER A 269 -17.76 -11.41 19.24
N ILE A 270 -16.57 -10.91 19.62
CA ILE A 270 -15.32 -11.64 19.50
C ILE A 270 -15.01 -12.32 20.85
N PRO A 271 -14.93 -13.66 20.89
CA PRO A 271 -14.65 -14.40 22.11
C PRO A 271 -13.34 -13.97 22.77
N PRO A 272 -13.25 -13.95 24.12
CA PRO A 272 -12.06 -13.47 24.80
C PRO A 272 -10.75 -14.18 24.44
N GLU A 273 -10.84 -15.47 24.11
CA GLU A 273 -9.75 -16.35 23.74
C GLU A 273 -9.44 -16.36 22.23
N ALA A 274 -10.20 -15.61 21.43
CA ALA A 274 -9.99 -15.51 20.00
C ALA A 274 -8.90 -14.48 19.68
N THR A 275 -8.00 -14.84 18.77
CA THR A 275 -6.90 -14.00 18.33
C THR A 275 -7.28 -13.30 17.03
N LEU A 276 -7.18 -11.97 16.98
CA LEU A 276 -7.27 -11.23 15.72
C LEU A 276 -6.01 -11.53 14.92
N VAL A 277 -6.14 -11.84 13.63
CA VAL A 277 -5.02 -12.28 12.79
C VAL A 277 -4.53 -11.20 11.84
N ALA A 278 -3.25 -11.23 11.54
CA ALA A 278 -2.58 -10.41 10.53
C ALA A 278 -1.40 -11.19 9.92
N PRO A 279 -1.04 -10.89 8.66
CA PRO A 279 0.20 -11.36 8.09
C PRO A 279 1.37 -10.46 8.53
N THR A 280 2.56 -11.05 8.66
CA THR A 280 3.83 -10.32 8.57
C THR A 280 4.60 -10.85 7.37
N VAL A 281 4.88 -9.97 6.42
CA VAL A 281 5.67 -10.27 5.22
C VAL A 281 7.15 -10.08 5.47
N THR A 282 7.97 -10.82 4.74
CA THR A 282 9.44 -10.65 4.73
C THR A 282 9.82 -9.89 3.48
N TRP A 283 10.04 -8.58 3.62
CA TRP A 283 10.41 -7.71 2.52
C TRP A 283 11.80 -8.06 1.97
N PRO A 284 11.95 -8.27 0.65
CA PRO A 284 13.25 -8.27 0.01
C PRO A 284 14.01 -6.98 0.32
N ALA A 285 15.23 -7.10 0.84
CA ALA A 285 16.10 -5.98 1.19
C ALA A 285 17.07 -5.64 0.04
N ASP A 286 17.71 -4.48 0.13
CA ASP A 286 18.74 -3.99 -0.79
C ASP A 286 18.26 -3.73 -2.22
N GLU A 287 16.95 -3.56 -2.40
CA GLU A 287 16.32 -3.21 -3.67
C GLU A 287 15.90 -1.73 -3.73
N ALA A 288 15.85 -1.17 -4.93
CA ALA A 288 15.33 0.17 -5.14
C ALA A 288 13.83 0.20 -4.85
N VAL A 289 13.36 1.28 -4.23
CA VAL A 289 11.94 1.53 -3.95
C VAL A 289 11.56 2.98 -4.24
N SER A 290 10.27 3.21 -4.42
CA SER A 290 9.66 4.53 -4.55
C SER A 290 8.55 4.70 -3.53
N VAL A 291 8.52 5.83 -2.84
CA VAL A 291 7.43 6.23 -1.95
C VAL A 291 6.65 7.31 -2.66
N VAL A 292 5.37 7.03 -2.90
CA VAL A 292 4.47 7.85 -3.73
C VAL A 292 3.21 8.18 -2.96
N LYS A 293 2.69 9.39 -3.17
CA LYS A 293 1.35 9.76 -2.74
C LYS A 293 0.73 10.74 -3.72
N PHE A 294 -0.43 10.39 -4.27
CA PHE A 294 -1.28 11.34 -4.96
C PHE A 294 -2.23 12.02 -3.96
N ASP A 295 -2.18 13.35 -3.91
CA ASP A 295 -3.27 14.17 -3.36
C ASP A 295 -4.17 14.55 -4.52
N VAL A 296 -5.20 13.73 -4.74
CA VAL A 296 -6.12 13.90 -5.86
C VAL A 296 -6.90 15.19 -5.73
N TYR A 297 -7.27 15.57 -4.51
CA TYR A 297 -8.05 16.79 -4.28
C TYR A 297 -7.30 18.03 -4.72
N ARG A 298 -6.01 18.14 -4.39
CA ARG A 298 -5.15 19.29 -4.73
C ARG A 298 -4.42 19.14 -6.06
N LYS A 299 -4.62 18.00 -6.73
CA LYS A 299 -3.97 17.65 -8.01
C LYS A 299 -2.45 17.68 -7.91
N LYS A 300 -1.91 17.09 -6.84
CA LYS A 300 -0.46 16.98 -6.58
C LYS A 300 -0.03 15.52 -6.43
N VAL A 301 1.24 15.25 -6.72
CA VAL A 301 1.88 13.96 -6.44
C VAL A 301 3.23 14.19 -5.78
N SER A 302 3.50 13.46 -4.71
CA SER A 302 4.84 13.35 -4.13
C SER A 302 5.52 12.07 -4.56
N ILE A 303 6.84 12.15 -4.73
CA ILE A 303 7.67 11.01 -5.09
C ILE A 303 9.04 11.14 -4.42
N HIS A 304 9.42 10.10 -3.68
CA HIS A 304 10.77 9.96 -3.13
C HIS A 304 11.33 8.58 -3.48
N THR A 305 12.61 8.50 -3.82
CA THR A 305 13.29 7.23 -4.11
C THR A 305 14.18 6.83 -2.94
N GLY A 306 14.46 5.53 -2.85
CA GLY A 306 15.36 5.01 -1.84
C GLY A 306 15.71 3.53 -2.04
N THR A 307 16.36 2.98 -1.04
CA THR A 307 16.67 1.54 -0.94
C THR A 307 15.95 0.95 0.28
N ILE A 308 15.26 -0.18 0.11
CA ILE A 308 14.69 -0.91 1.24
C ILE A 308 15.80 -1.64 2.02
N LEU A 309 15.76 -1.56 3.35
CA LEU A 309 16.74 -2.17 4.25
C LEU A 309 16.10 -3.28 5.09
N ASP A 310 16.91 -4.23 5.57
CA ASP A 310 16.46 -5.19 6.58
C ASP A 310 16.28 -4.51 7.95
N GLY A 311 15.04 -4.21 8.30
CA GLY A 311 14.71 -3.62 9.60
C GLY A 311 15.02 -4.52 10.80
N ASN A 312 15.04 -5.84 10.65
CA ASN A 312 15.38 -6.75 11.76
C ASN A 312 16.88 -6.73 12.08
N ALA A 313 17.71 -6.44 11.09
CA ALA A 313 19.14 -6.21 11.28
C ALA A 313 19.44 -4.85 11.95
N LEU A 314 18.52 -3.89 11.85
CA LEU A 314 18.72 -2.51 12.33
C LEU A 314 18.12 -2.23 13.72
N TYR A 315 16.98 -2.85 14.05
CA TYR A 315 16.22 -2.50 15.24
C TYR A 315 15.89 -3.71 16.12
N ARG A 316 15.99 -3.54 17.44
CA ARG A 316 15.61 -4.57 18.41
C ARG A 316 14.10 -4.80 18.34
N ASN A 317 13.72 -6.08 18.38
CA ASN A 317 12.31 -6.50 18.46
C ASN A 317 11.43 -5.92 17.32
N PHE A 318 12.02 -5.54 16.18
CA PHE A 318 11.35 -4.78 15.13
C PHE A 318 10.09 -5.45 14.57
N ARG A 319 10.20 -6.75 14.28
CA ARG A 319 9.12 -7.60 13.79
C ARG A 319 7.91 -7.61 14.74
N ASP A 320 8.12 -7.41 16.03
CA ASP A 320 7.12 -7.60 17.09
C ASP A 320 6.68 -6.31 17.78
N ALA A 321 7.43 -5.22 17.60
CA ALA A 321 6.98 -3.87 17.89
C ALA A 321 5.75 -3.52 17.03
N ILE A 322 4.98 -2.52 17.47
CA ILE A 322 3.82 -1.85 16.83
C ILE A 322 3.54 -2.17 15.35
N CYS A 323 2.28 -2.28 14.92
CA CYS A 323 1.95 -2.77 13.56
C CYS A 323 2.54 -4.18 13.28
N ARG A 324 2.29 -4.76 12.10
CA ARG A 324 2.75 -6.14 11.77
C ARG A 324 3.57 -6.23 10.50
N ASN A 325 3.49 -5.22 9.65
CA ASN A 325 4.34 -5.05 8.48
C ASN A 325 5.05 -3.70 8.59
N LYS A 326 6.35 -3.69 8.31
CA LYS A 326 7.19 -2.49 8.34
C LYS A 326 8.23 -2.57 7.24
N ALA A 327 8.27 -1.57 6.38
CA ALA A 327 9.31 -1.40 5.38
C ALA A 327 10.23 -0.27 5.83
N VAL A 328 11.54 -0.55 5.93
CA VAL A 328 12.56 0.43 6.33
C VAL A 328 13.21 0.93 5.05
N ILE A 329 13.15 2.23 4.79
CA ILE A 329 13.61 2.80 3.52
C ILE A 329 14.67 3.84 3.80
N ARG A 330 15.86 3.67 3.22
CA ARG A 330 16.89 4.71 3.17
C ARG A 330 16.65 5.60 1.96
N LEU A 331 16.32 6.87 2.18
CA LEU A 331 16.04 7.81 1.09
C LEU A 331 17.31 8.24 0.36
N ASP A 332 17.22 8.38 -0.96
CA ASP A 332 18.34 8.83 -1.80
C ASP A 332 18.62 10.33 -1.60
N ASN A 333 17.56 11.15 -1.55
CA ASN A 333 17.63 12.60 -1.39
C ASN A 333 16.93 13.05 -0.09
N PRO A 334 17.53 12.82 1.10
CA PRO A 334 16.88 13.11 2.37
C PRO A 334 16.60 14.59 2.62
N GLU A 335 17.43 15.50 2.08
CA GLU A 335 17.29 16.96 2.28
C GLU A 335 16.12 17.56 1.50
N GLU A 336 15.66 16.87 0.45
CA GLU A 336 14.48 17.26 -0.35
C GLU A 336 13.21 16.60 0.21
N SER A 337 13.34 15.50 0.96
CA SER A 337 12.17 14.77 1.43
C SER A 337 11.55 15.37 2.68
N TYR A 338 10.26 15.70 2.58
CA TYR A 338 9.44 16.05 3.73
C TYR A 338 9.22 14.88 4.71
N LEU A 339 9.59 13.65 4.34
CA LEU A 339 9.44 12.46 5.19
C LEU A 339 10.56 12.34 6.24
N LEU A 340 11.64 13.14 6.16
CA LEU A 340 12.82 13.12 7.05
C LEU A 340 13.18 14.49 7.66
N PRO A 341 13.94 14.50 8.78
CA PRO A 341 13.72 13.72 9.99
C PRO A 341 12.65 14.43 10.83
N SER A 342 11.53 13.77 11.14
CA SER A 342 10.53 14.42 12.01
C SER A 342 10.68 13.93 13.44
N ARG A 343 11.37 14.68 14.31
CA ARG A 343 11.02 14.59 15.73
C ARG A 343 9.52 14.95 15.84
N PRO A 344 8.75 14.33 16.73
CA PRO A 344 7.30 14.57 16.78
C PRO A 344 6.92 16.05 16.97
N ASP A 345 7.83 16.84 17.53
CA ASP A 345 7.76 18.25 17.88
C ASP A 345 8.68 19.16 17.04
N GLU A 346 9.53 18.63 16.17
CA GLU A 346 10.43 19.43 15.32
C GLU A 346 10.34 19.04 13.84
N GLY A 347 10.45 20.06 12.98
CA GLY A 347 10.38 19.95 11.52
C GLY A 347 9.30 20.86 10.96
N VAL A 348 9.65 21.64 9.92
CA VAL A 348 8.77 22.61 9.24
C VAL A 348 7.46 21.95 8.74
N PHE A 349 7.48 20.63 8.57
CA PHE A 349 6.41 19.83 8.01
C PHE A 349 5.38 19.29 9.01
N ARG A 350 5.67 19.14 10.32
CA ARG A 350 4.73 18.51 11.28
C ARG A 350 3.75 19.45 11.99
N GLY A 351 3.74 20.74 11.66
CA GLY A 351 2.68 21.64 12.09
C GLY A 351 1.31 21.28 11.49
N ASN A 352 0.32 22.18 11.63
CA ASN A 352 -1.04 22.09 11.08
C ASN A 352 -1.12 21.97 9.52
N LYS A 353 -0.02 21.69 8.83
CA LYS A 353 0.10 21.61 7.36
C LYS A 353 0.32 20.17 6.83
N TRP A 354 0.73 19.21 7.67
CA TRP A 354 0.87 17.80 7.25
C TRP A 354 -0.48 17.13 7.02
N PHE A 355 -1.32 17.20 8.05
CA PHE A 355 -2.74 16.89 7.95
C PHE A 355 -3.39 18.00 7.13
N GLY A 356 -4.12 17.61 6.09
CA GLY A 356 -4.66 18.53 5.10
C GLY A 356 -3.78 18.75 3.86
N SER A 357 -2.82 17.85 3.56
CA SER A 357 -2.23 17.68 2.23
C SER A 357 -1.85 16.22 1.98
N TRP A 358 -0.69 15.77 2.47
CA TRP A 358 -0.12 14.45 2.14
C TRP A 358 -0.65 13.29 2.98
N GLY A 359 -1.32 13.59 4.10
CA GLY A 359 -1.82 12.58 5.04
C GLY A 359 -0.69 11.82 5.76
N CYS A 360 -1.03 11.01 6.76
CA CYS A 360 -0.04 10.21 7.48
C CYS A 360 0.33 8.91 6.76
N HIS A 361 -0.43 8.52 5.73
CA HIS A 361 -0.17 7.31 4.95
C HIS A 361 0.48 7.60 3.61
N GLN A 362 1.47 6.79 3.27
CA GLN A 362 2.20 6.81 2.00
C GLN A 362 2.18 5.41 1.37
N VAL A 363 2.44 5.32 0.06
CA VAL A 363 2.49 4.05 -0.65
C VAL A 363 3.91 3.77 -1.13
N MET A 364 4.48 2.65 -0.70
CA MET A 364 5.77 2.17 -1.19
C MET A 364 5.57 1.19 -2.35
N PHE A 365 6.35 1.33 -3.42
CA PHE A 365 6.50 0.34 -4.48
C PHE A 365 7.96 -0.09 -4.60
N TYR A 366 8.19 -1.33 -5.03
CA TYR A 366 9.50 -1.75 -5.51
C TYR A 366 9.79 -1.12 -6.89
N GLY A 367 11.07 -0.82 -7.12
CA GLY A 367 11.56 -0.11 -8.28
C GLY A 367 11.66 1.41 -8.10
N ASN A 368 12.50 2.02 -8.95
CA ASN A 368 12.56 3.47 -9.10
C ASN A 368 11.54 3.92 -10.15
N LEU A 369 10.41 4.47 -9.70
CA LEU A 369 9.27 4.92 -10.51
C LEU A 369 9.30 6.43 -10.77
N ARG A 370 10.39 7.12 -10.42
CA ARG A 370 10.45 8.59 -10.47
C ARG A 370 10.16 9.13 -11.86
N LYS A 371 10.73 8.52 -12.89
CA LYS A 371 10.52 8.95 -14.28
C LYS A 371 9.05 8.78 -14.66
N GLU A 372 8.51 7.60 -14.44
CA GLU A 372 7.16 7.20 -14.83
C GLU A 372 6.09 8.02 -14.09
N ILE A 373 6.30 8.34 -12.80
CA ILE A 373 5.39 9.20 -12.03
C ILE A 373 5.43 10.65 -12.52
N LYS A 374 6.62 11.20 -12.84
CA LYS A 374 6.74 12.55 -13.40
C LYS A 374 6.09 12.65 -14.78
N GLU A 375 6.21 11.60 -15.57
CA GLU A 375 5.57 11.50 -16.87
C GLU A 375 4.04 11.41 -16.75
N PHE A 376 3.54 10.56 -15.85
CA PHE A 376 2.12 10.48 -15.54
C PHE A 376 1.58 11.86 -15.12
N ALA A 377 2.30 12.55 -14.24
CA ALA A 377 1.93 13.87 -13.74
C ALA A 377 1.88 14.92 -14.87
N ALA A 378 2.87 14.91 -15.78
CA ALA A 378 2.89 15.80 -16.94
C ALA A 378 1.70 15.58 -17.87
N LEU A 379 1.30 14.32 -18.12
CA LEU A 379 0.18 13.97 -19.00
C LEU A 379 -1.19 14.23 -18.38
N THR A 380 -1.30 14.19 -17.05
CA THR A 380 -2.57 14.35 -16.31
C THR A 380 -2.72 15.74 -15.66
N GLY A 381 -1.65 16.55 -15.70
CA GLY A 381 -1.59 17.89 -15.13
C GLY A 381 -1.52 17.90 -13.60
N PHE A 382 -0.94 16.86 -12.99
CA PHE A 382 -0.60 16.87 -11.56
C PHE A 382 0.71 17.63 -11.32
N GLU A 383 0.75 18.42 -10.26
CA GLU A 383 1.98 19.08 -9.78
C GLU A 383 2.86 18.07 -9.05
N VAL A 384 4.12 17.94 -9.46
CA VAL A 384 5.10 17.08 -8.78
C VAL A 384 5.76 17.84 -7.63
N VAL A 385 5.82 17.19 -6.47
CA VAL A 385 6.53 17.68 -5.27
C VAL A 385 7.59 16.64 -4.88
N GLU A 386 8.83 17.07 -4.70
CA GLU A 386 9.97 16.20 -4.36
C GLU A 386 10.67 16.66 -3.10
#